data_AF-J9EUN5-F1
#
_entry.id   AF-J9EUN5-F1
#
_cell.length_a   1.000
_cell.length_b   1.000
_cell.length_c   1.000
_cell.angle_alpha   90.00
_cell.angle_beta   90.00
_cell.angle_gamma   90.00
#
_symmetry.space_group_name_H-M   'P 1'
#
loop_
_entity.id
_entity.type
_entity.pdbx_description
1 polymer ?
#
loop_
_entity_poly.entity_id
_entity_poly.type
_entity_poly.pdbx_seq_one_letter_code
_entity_poly.pdbx_strand_id
1 'polypeptide(L)'
;IFILISDGNGHELWHVAQRAGKNLQNANIEIFAVPISRDHNLNELTLYTGDVNRVYIETEQRQFVRTISSLINQCVGANLSVANVAKKRLSVFDGDTMINVNLNPQHELTKQEVTQSDKITLPVGNLDLLFAIDLSPASPDDLKNQLKLATELVNKIADEDINRKANSNSYFNFRSNLEWGRATTKAQVLQHFEFIKYTMNNSSLVNGITLVTQYAEKFRRPNAQLIIILFSNGSNQDSWHSIIQTAKKLHELHETIIYAITTSKQYRFVELEAFTRDKWKIYVDGRIGQFVTDASKQLVIGKVNENDELIDIRSLPIIEFIQTHNDPVDLIILVDTSIVADDDFENSKRFLRELLRSLQMIDSQSQIRISLITFTDKAHVEVELNKSTTNENVLVVVEKTSK
;
A
#
# COMPACT_ATOMS: atom_id res chain seq x y z
N ILE A 1 7.25 -6.42 -20.63
CA ILE A 1 6.23 -5.77 -19.77
C ILE A 1 5.37 -6.87 -19.14
N PHE A 2 5.12 -6.78 -17.85
CA PHE A 2 4.29 -7.70 -17.06
C PHE A 2 3.18 -6.91 -16.38
N ILE A 3 1.93 -7.34 -16.55
CA ILE A 3 0.76 -6.72 -15.93
C ILE A 3 0.05 -7.78 -15.08
N LEU A 4 -0.01 -7.55 -13.77
CA LEU A 4 -0.77 -8.35 -12.81
C LEU A 4 -2.17 -7.74 -12.64
N ILE A 5 -3.21 -8.51 -12.91
CA ILE A 5 -4.60 -8.17 -12.61
C ILE A 5 -5.05 -9.10 -11.49
N SER A 6 -5.05 -8.61 -10.25
CA SER A 6 -5.40 -9.37 -9.05
C SER A 6 -5.86 -8.42 -7.96
N ASP A 7 -6.69 -8.90 -7.04
CA ASP A 7 -6.99 -8.17 -5.81
C ASP A 7 -5.83 -8.22 -4.80
N GLY A 8 -4.79 -9.05 -5.00
CA GLY A 8 -3.67 -9.16 -4.08
C GLY A 8 -4.09 -9.74 -2.73
N ASN A 9 -5.11 -10.61 -2.68
CA ASN A 9 -5.51 -11.29 -1.45
C ASN A 9 -5.04 -12.75 -1.40
N GLY A 10 -3.90 -13.08 -2.00
CA GLY A 10 -3.38 -14.45 -2.12
C GLY A 10 -3.26 -15.18 -0.78
N HIS A 11 -3.67 -16.45 -0.70
CA HIS A 11 -3.68 -17.20 0.57
C HIS A 11 -2.27 -17.60 1.06
N GLU A 12 -1.23 -17.24 0.33
CA GLU A 12 0.16 -17.57 0.63
C GLU A 12 0.70 -16.84 1.87
N LEU A 13 1.68 -17.46 2.52
CA LEU A 13 2.46 -16.80 3.56
C LEU A 13 3.30 -15.67 2.93
N TRP A 14 3.44 -14.54 3.63
CA TRP A 14 4.16 -13.36 3.14
C TRP A 14 5.56 -13.65 2.59
N HIS A 15 6.33 -14.50 3.27
CA HIS A 15 7.70 -14.82 2.84
C HIS A 15 7.73 -15.55 1.48
N VAL A 16 6.63 -16.20 1.08
CA VAL A 16 6.45 -16.82 -0.24
C VAL A 16 6.14 -15.74 -1.27
N ALA A 17 5.16 -14.87 -1.01
CA ALA A 17 4.81 -13.74 -1.88
C ALA A 17 6.03 -12.82 -2.12
N GLN A 18 6.77 -12.48 -1.06
CA GLN A 18 7.98 -11.66 -1.14
C GLN A 18 9.09 -12.34 -1.98
N ARG A 19 9.24 -13.67 -1.86
CA ARG A 19 10.22 -14.41 -2.67
C ARG A 19 9.81 -14.41 -4.15
N ALA A 20 8.53 -14.63 -4.44
CA ALA A 20 7.99 -14.57 -5.79
C ALA A 20 8.15 -13.17 -6.40
N GLY A 21 7.77 -12.12 -5.67
CA GLY A 21 7.94 -10.73 -6.08
C GLY A 21 9.41 -10.36 -6.33
N LYS A 22 10.34 -10.77 -5.45
CA LYS A 22 11.78 -10.55 -5.67
C LYS A 22 12.30 -11.28 -6.91
N ASN A 23 11.84 -12.51 -7.16
CA ASN A 23 12.21 -13.24 -8.37
C ASN A 23 11.70 -12.52 -9.62
N LEU A 24 10.47 -12.01 -9.59
CA LEU A 24 9.86 -11.26 -10.69
C LEU A 24 10.63 -9.95 -10.95
N GLN A 25 10.94 -9.18 -9.90
CA GLN A 25 11.71 -7.93 -9.99
C GLN A 25 13.13 -8.14 -10.54
N ASN A 26 13.75 -9.27 -10.25
CA ASN A 26 15.07 -9.61 -10.77
C ASN A 26 15.07 -10.03 -12.25
N ALA A 27 13.90 -10.21 -12.87
CA ALA A 27 13.78 -10.71 -14.24
C ALA A 27 14.02 -9.64 -15.33
N ASN A 28 14.47 -8.43 -14.96
CA ASN A 28 14.68 -7.30 -15.88
C ASN A 28 13.46 -7.01 -16.76
N ILE A 29 12.30 -6.87 -16.11
CA ILE A 29 11.01 -6.62 -16.74
C ILE A 29 10.33 -5.44 -16.05
N GLU A 30 9.57 -4.66 -16.83
CA GLU A 30 8.66 -3.67 -16.27
C GLU A 30 7.40 -4.35 -15.74
N ILE A 31 7.10 -4.14 -14.45
CA ILE A 31 6.03 -4.84 -13.72
C ILE A 31 5.02 -3.81 -13.23
N PHE A 32 3.75 -4.03 -13.57
CA PHE A 32 2.62 -3.23 -13.13
C PHE A 32 1.56 -4.12 -12.50
N ALA A 33 0.80 -3.56 -11.57
CA ALA A 33 -0.37 -4.21 -11.01
C ALA A 33 -1.62 -3.34 -11.15
N VAL A 34 -2.75 -3.96 -11.44
CA VAL A 34 -4.03 -3.31 -11.62
C VAL A 34 -5.08 -4.06 -10.79
N PRO A 35 -5.33 -3.64 -9.55
CA PRO A 35 -6.38 -4.23 -8.75
C PRO A 35 -7.75 -3.86 -9.29
N ILE A 36 -8.61 -4.86 -9.51
CA ILE A 36 -9.98 -4.63 -10.00
C ILE A 36 -10.97 -4.54 -8.84
N SER A 37 -10.70 -5.24 -7.74
CA SER A 37 -11.55 -5.18 -6.54
C SER A 37 -11.28 -3.95 -5.68
N ARG A 38 -12.32 -3.50 -4.96
CA ARG A 38 -12.23 -2.44 -3.95
C ARG A 38 -11.53 -2.88 -2.67
N ASP A 39 -11.54 -4.17 -2.36
CA ASP A 39 -10.87 -4.75 -1.19
C ASP A 39 -9.44 -5.25 -1.49
N HIS A 40 -8.82 -4.67 -2.52
CA HIS A 40 -7.50 -5.08 -2.94
C HIS A 40 -6.42 -4.82 -1.88
N ASN A 41 -5.38 -5.63 -1.89
CA ASN A 41 -4.21 -5.43 -1.07
C ASN A 41 -3.08 -4.70 -1.79
N LEU A 42 -3.00 -3.40 -1.52
CA LEU A 42 -1.93 -2.57 -2.04
C LEU A 42 -0.52 -3.07 -1.64
N ASN A 43 -0.36 -3.64 -0.44
CA ASN A 43 0.95 -4.09 0.04
C ASN A 43 1.43 -5.35 -0.68
N GLU A 44 0.56 -6.35 -0.88
CA GLU A 44 0.91 -7.55 -1.65
C GLU A 44 1.21 -7.20 -3.10
N LEU A 45 0.37 -6.37 -3.73
CA LEU A 45 0.61 -5.94 -5.11
C LEU A 45 1.93 -5.16 -5.23
N THR A 46 2.25 -4.31 -4.26
CA THR A 46 3.54 -3.60 -4.18
C THR A 46 4.72 -4.56 -4.01
N LEU A 47 4.55 -5.70 -3.35
CA LEU A 47 5.61 -6.71 -3.30
C LEU A 47 5.94 -7.30 -4.66
N TYR A 48 4.96 -7.44 -5.55
CA TYR A 48 5.21 -7.95 -6.88
C TYR A 48 5.81 -6.87 -7.77
N THR A 49 5.27 -5.65 -7.74
CA THR A 49 5.74 -4.54 -8.60
C THR A 49 7.07 -3.93 -8.14
N GLY A 50 7.39 -4.01 -6.85
CA GLY A 50 8.56 -3.40 -6.22
C GLY A 50 8.39 -1.91 -5.90
N ASP A 51 7.33 -1.27 -6.39
CA ASP A 51 7.01 0.14 -6.16
C ASP A 51 5.48 0.33 -6.15
N VAL A 52 4.99 1.06 -5.15
CA VAL A 52 3.57 1.38 -4.99
C VAL A 52 3.05 2.22 -6.16
N ASN A 53 3.90 3.06 -6.77
CA ASN A 53 3.54 3.89 -7.92
C ASN A 53 3.32 3.08 -9.21
N ARG A 54 3.60 1.77 -9.16
CA ARG A 54 3.34 0.82 -10.25
C ARG A 54 2.05 0.02 -10.03
N VAL A 55 1.28 0.35 -8.99
CA VAL A 55 -0.04 -0.22 -8.71
C VAL A 55 -1.11 0.82 -9.03
N TYR A 56 -1.95 0.56 -10.04
CA TYR A 56 -2.90 1.54 -10.56
C TYR A 56 -4.31 1.25 -10.04
N ILE A 57 -4.75 2.04 -9.06
CA ILE A 57 -6.02 1.83 -8.36
C ILE A 57 -7.16 2.67 -8.96
N GLU A 58 -8.39 2.15 -8.89
CA GLU A 58 -9.62 2.91 -9.18
C GLU A 58 -9.58 3.82 -10.44
N THR A 59 -9.55 5.14 -10.26
CA THR A 59 -9.56 6.14 -11.35
C THR A 59 -8.30 6.09 -12.19
N GLU A 60 -7.18 5.67 -11.60
CA GLU A 60 -5.88 5.52 -12.25
C GLU A 60 -5.87 4.35 -13.24
N GLN A 61 -6.74 3.34 -13.10
CA GLN A 61 -6.83 2.21 -14.03
C GLN A 61 -7.13 2.67 -15.47
N ARG A 62 -8.02 3.66 -15.63
CA ARG A 62 -8.35 4.22 -16.95
C ARG A 62 -7.18 5.01 -17.53
N GLN A 63 -6.43 5.69 -16.67
CA GLN A 63 -5.21 6.39 -17.07
C GLN A 63 -4.12 5.38 -17.45
N PHE A 64 -3.99 4.28 -16.73
CA PHE A 64 -3.07 3.20 -17.01
C PHE A 64 -3.24 2.65 -18.42
N VAL A 65 -4.47 2.27 -18.82
CA VAL A 65 -4.74 1.77 -20.19
C VAL A 65 -4.26 2.77 -21.24
N ARG A 66 -4.60 4.05 -21.07
CA ARG A 66 -4.17 5.10 -22.01
C ARG A 66 -2.65 5.25 -22.06
N THR A 67 -2.01 5.28 -20.90
CA THR A 67 -0.57 5.49 -20.76
C THR A 67 0.19 4.29 -21.33
N ILE A 68 -0.11 3.07 -20.87
CA ILE A 68 0.63 1.88 -21.27
C ILE A 68 0.48 1.58 -22.76
N SER A 69 -0.73 1.75 -23.31
CA SER A 69 -0.95 1.54 -24.74
C SER A 69 -0.29 2.62 -25.58
N SER A 70 -0.29 3.88 -25.14
CA SER A 70 0.45 4.94 -25.83
C SER A 70 1.94 4.62 -25.88
N LEU A 71 2.51 4.14 -24.77
CA LEU A 71 3.93 3.78 -24.69
C LEU A 71 4.24 2.59 -25.61
N ILE A 72 3.48 1.50 -25.49
CA ILE A 72 3.68 0.29 -26.31
C ILE A 72 3.54 0.61 -27.81
N ASN A 73 2.55 1.42 -28.19
CA ASN A 73 2.35 1.80 -29.58
C ASN A 73 3.48 2.71 -30.12
N GLN A 74 4.07 3.56 -29.26
CA GLN A 74 5.22 4.38 -29.63
C GLN A 74 6.49 3.54 -29.84
N CYS A 75 6.73 2.53 -29.00
CA CYS A 75 7.87 1.60 -29.15
C CYS A 75 7.85 0.86 -30.50
N VAL A 76 6.66 0.59 -31.03
CA VAL A 76 6.48 -0.24 -32.23
C VAL A 76 6.46 0.54 -33.55
N GLY A 77 6.82 1.83 -33.50
CA GLY A 77 6.95 2.63 -34.72
C GLY A 77 5.61 2.82 -35.44
N ALA A 78 4.50 2.91 -34.70
CA ALA A 78 3.30 3.48 -35.26
C ALA A 78 3.61 4.94 -35.61
N ASN A 79 3.82 5.22 -36.91
CA ASN A 79 3.84 6.57 -37.48
C ASN A 79 2.48 7.24 -37.23
N LEU A 80 2.20 7.65 -36.00
CA LEU A 80 1.19 8.64 -35.70
C LEU A 80 1.84 9.98 -36.02
N SER A 81 1.57 10.45 -37.24
CA SER A 81 1.73 11.85 -37.58
C SER A 81 1.11 12.68 -36.46
N VAL A 82 1.94 13.37 -35.68
CA VAL A 82 1.51 14.46 -34.80
C VAL A 82 1.16 15.65 -35.70
N ALA A 83 0.10 15.47 -36.48
CA ALA A 83 -0.60 16.52 -37.19
C ALA A 83 -2.03 16.44 -36.67
N ASN A 84 -2.44 17.52 -35.99
CA ASN A 84 -3.81 17.79 -35.52
C ASN A 84 -4.18 17.25 -34.13
N VAL A 85 -3.46 17.71 -33.10
CA VAL A 85 -4.18 18.29 -31.95
C VAL A 85 -3.87 19.78 -31.95
N ALA A 86 -4.90 20.53 -32.28
CA ALA A 86 -4.81 21.91 -32.71
C ALA A 86 -4.15 22.81 -31.66
N LYS A 87 -3.11 23.51 -32.12
CA LYS A 87 -2.91 24.94 -31.87
C LYS A 87 -4.26 25.65 -31.92
N LYS A 88 -4.95 25.76 -30.77
CA LYS A 88 -5.93 26.83 -30.58
C LYS A 88 -5.15 28.04 -30.10
N ARG A 89 -4.87 28.91 -31.05
CA ARG A 89 -4.41 30.29 -30.84
C ARG A 89 -5.17 30.90 -29.66
N LEU A 90 -4.44 31.37 -28.66
CA LEU A 90 -4.81 32.60 -27.98
C LEU A 90 -3.71 33.61 -28.29
N SER A 91 -3.91 34.35 -29.37
CA SER A 91 -3.16 35.56 -29.64
C SER A 91 -3.68 36.66 -28.72
N VAL A 92 -2.87 37.10 -27.78
CA VAL A 92 -2.98 38.42 -27.17
C VAL A 92 -1.63 39.10 -27.37
N PHE A 93 -1.60 40.06 -28.29
CA PHE A 93 -0.59 41.12 -28.34
C PHE A 93 -0.91 42.10 -27.20
N ASP A 94 0.05 42.47 -26.36
CA ASP A 94 0.93 43.64 -26.57
C ASP A 94 1.87 43.84 -25.37
N GLY A 95 3.07 44.37 -25.60
CA GLY A 95 3.87 45.04 -24.57
C GLY A 95 5.22 44.41 -24.20
N ASP A 96 6.23 44.74 -25.02
CA ASP A 96 7.67 44.87 -24.74
C ASP A 96 8.18 44.54 -23.33
N THR A 97 9.07 43.53 -23.23
CA THR A 97 10.43 43.71 -22.69
C THR A 97 11.26 42.44 -22.86
N MET A 98 12.38 42.57 -23.59
CA MET A 98 13.45 41.57 -23.62
C MET A 98 14.38 41.78 -22.43
N ILE A 99 14.57 40.74 -21.61
CA ILE A 99 15.74 40.66 -20.74
C ILE A 99 16.42 39.30 -20.99
N ASN A 100 17.55 39.37 -21.68
CA ASN A 100 18.55 38.31 -21.74
C ASN A 100 19.25 38.19 -20.38
N VAL A 101 19.31 36.99 -19.79
CA VAL A 101 20.31 36.69 -18.77
C VAL A 101 20.97 35.33 -19.04
N ASN A 102 22.10 35.47 -19.73
CA ASN A 102 23.39 34.79 -19.56
C ASN A 102 23.44 33.49 -18.74
N LEU A 103 23.84 32.41 -19.41
CA LEU A 103 24.37 31.20 -18.80
C LEU A 103 25.78 31.48 -18.27
N ASN A 104 26.02 31.25 -16.98
CA ASN A 104 27.36 30.87 -16.53
C ASN A 104 27.26 29.82 -15.40
N PRO A 105 27.97 28.69 -15.50
CA PRO A 105 27.90 27.60 -14.53
C PRO A 105 29.12 27.60 -13.62
N GLN A 106 29.02 27.95 -12.33
CA GLN A 106 29.93 27.50 -11.27
C GLN A 106 29.29 27.72 -9.87
N HIS A 107 29.11 26.63 -9.12
CA HIS A 107 29.39 26.49 -7.68
C HIS A 107 29.10 25.02 -7.34
N GLU A 108 30.15 24.19 -7.31
CA GLU A 108 30.85 23.76 -6.10
C GLU A 108 30.05 22.77 -5.25
N LEU A 109 30.56 21.53 -5.24
CA LEU A 109 30.14 20.46 -4.36
C LEU A 109 30.35 20.85 -2.90
N THR A 110 29.29 21.21 -2.20
CA THR A 110 29.23 21.07 -0.74
C THR A 110 28.53 19.77 -0.38
N LYS A 111 29.32 18.84 0.15
CA LYS A 111 28.84 17.69 0.93
C LYS A 111 27.85 18.20 1.99
N GLN A 112 26.58 17.82 1.88
CA GLN A 112 25.65 17.93 2.99
C GLN A 112 25.56 16.59 3.72
N GLU A 113 25.85 16.68 5.00
CA GLU A 113 25.77 15.62 5.99
C GLU A 113 24.34 15.11 6.14
N VAL A 114 24.24 13.79 6.30
CA VAL A 114 23.00 13.07 6.61
C VAL A 114 22.62 13.36 8.07
N THR A 115 21.70 14.30 8.31
CA THR A 115 20.94 14.38 9.58
C THR A 115 19.68 15.25 9.44
N GLN A 116 18.53 14.65 9.12
CA GLN A 116 17.22 15.10 9.63
C GLN A 116 16.17 13.99 9.42
N SER A 117 15.60 13.50 10.52
CA SER A 117 14.47 12.58 10.53
C SER A 117 13.22 13.34 10.13
N ASP A 118 12.63 13.01 8.98
CA ASP A 118 11.35 13.57 8.50
C ASP A 118 10.24 13.34 9.54
N LYS A 119 9.92 14.38 10.32
CA LYS A 119 8.76 14.40 11.21
C LYS A 119 7.50 14.63 10.38
N ILE A 120 6.42 13.96 10.75
CA ILE A 120 5.15 13.93 10.05
C ILE A 120 4.15 14.85 10.76
N THR A 121 3.57 15.77 10.01
CA THR A 121 2.45 16.61 10.46
C THR A 121 1.13 15.92 10.14
N LEU A 122 0.23 15.80 11.12
CA LEU A 122 -1.08 15.21 10.93
C LEU A 122 -2.00 16.18 10.14
N PRO A 123 -2.74 15.70 9.14
CA PRO A 123 -3.81 16.48 8.50
C PRO A 123 -4.88 16.87 9.53
N VAL A 124 -5.76 17.82 9.17
CA VAL A 124 -6.72 18.51 10.05
C VAL A 124 -7.80 17.59 10.69
N GLY A 125 -7.65 16.27 10.60
CA GLY A 125 -8.47 15.25 11.27
C GLY A 125 -8.12 15.02 12.74
N ASN A 126 -9.14 14.66 13.53
CA ASN A 126 -8.91 14.11 14.86
C ASN A 126 -8.50 12.64 14.72
N LEU A 127 -7.42 12.25 15.39
CA LEU A 127 -6.86 10.90 15.35
C LEU A 127 -6.58 10.48 16.79
N ASP A 128 -7.08 9.32 17.18
CA ASP A 128 -6.79 8.66 18.44
C ASP A 128 -5.87 7.46 18.17
N LEU A 129 -4.71 7.40 18.83
CA LEU A 129 -3.81 6.24 18.78
C LEU A 129 -3.91 5.48 20.10
N LEU A 130 -4.13 4.18 20.01
CA LEU A 130 -4.23 3.30 21.16
C LEU A 130 -3.35 2.09 20.92
N PHE A 131 -2.18 2.03 21.51
CA PHE A 131 -1.43 0.79 21.54
C PHE A 131 -2.19 -0.29 22.38
N ALA A 132 -1.73 -1.52 22.41
CA ALA A 132 -2.16 -2.57 23.33
C ALA A 132 -0.95 -3.47 23.50
N ILE A 133 -0.25 -3.37 24.63
CA ILE A 133 1.08 -3.98 24.80
C ILE A 133 0.97 -5.17 25.73
N ASP A 134 1.26 -6.34 25.19
CA ASP A 134 1.46 -7.56 25.96
C ASP A 134 2.76 -7.43 26.76
N LEU A 135 2.66 -7.52 28.09
CA LEU A 135 3.80 -7.41 29.00
C LEU A 135 4.52 -8.74 29.21
N SER A 136 3.98 -9.82 28.64
CA SER A 136 4.43 -11.19 28.80
C SER A 136 4.74 -11.89 27.46
N PRO A 137 5.44 -11.25 26.50
CA PRO A 137 5.82 -11.93 25.27
C PRO A 137 6.83 -13.06 25.56
N ALA A 138 7.18 -13.83 24.52
CA ALA A 138 8.07 -14.98 24.64
C ALA A 138 9.42 -14.66 25.31
N SER A 139 9.95 -13.44 25.14
CA SER A 139 11.18 -12.99 25.80
C SER A 139 11.12 -11.51 26.22
N PRO A 140 11.91 -11.09 27.23
CA PRO A 140 12.06 -9.67 27.58
C PRO A 140 12.60 -8.81 26.42
N ASP A 141 13.42 -9.39 25.54
CA ASP A 141 13.94 -8.71 24.36
C ASP A 141 12.83 -8.41 23.35
N ASP A 142 11.82 -9.27 23.25
CA ASP A 142 10.64 -9.01 22.40
C ASP A 142 9.88 -7.78 22.89
N LEU A 143 9.61 -7.69 24.20
CA LEU A 143 8.96 -6.51 24.77
C LEU A 143 9.78 -5.24 24.50
N LYS A 144 11.10 -5.32 24.70
CA LYS A 144 12.01 -4.19 24.43
C LYS A 144 11.95 -3.75 22.97
N ASN A 145 11.97 -4.68 22.03
CA ASN A 145 11.91 -4.38 20.60
C ASN A 145 10.54 -3.83 20.18
N GLN A 146 9.45 -4.35 20.74
CA GLN A 146 8.10 -3.80 20.55
C GLN A 146 7.99 -2.35 21.05
N LEU A 147 8.50 -2.06 22.26
CA LEU A 147 8.53 -0.71 22.81
C LEU A 147 9.41 0.24 21.99
N LYS A 148 10.50 -0.27 21.39
CA LYS A 148 11.32 0.51 20.45
C LYS A 148 10.52 0.93 19.21
N LEU A 149 9.74 0.02 18.61
CA LEU A 149 8.89 0.34 17.47
C LEU A 149 7.78 1.34 17.83
N ALA A 150 7.17 1.18 19.00
CA ALA A 150 6.19 2.14 19.52
C ALA A 150 6.81 3.53 19.68
N THR A 151 8.03 3.59 20.22
CA THR A 151 8.83 4.82 20.39
C THR A 151 9.17 5.45 19.04
N GLU A 152 9.62 4.67 18.06
CA GLU A 152 9.93 5.15 16.72
C GLU A 152 8.69 5.74 16.02
N LEU A 153 7.54 5.08 16.12
CA LEU A 153 6.29 5.61 15.56
C LEU A 153 5.87 6.92 16.24
N VAL A 154 5.90 6.99 17.57
CA VAL A 154 5.56 8.22 18.31
C VAL A 154 6.53 9.36 17.98
N ASN A 155 7.82 9.05 17.80
CA ASN A 155 8.83 10.04 17.41
C ASN A 155 8.60 10.63 16.02
N LYS A 156 8.01 9.87 15.09
CA LYS A 156 7.65 10.36 13.77
C LYS A 156 6.52 11.39 13.77
N ILE A 157 5.65 11.42 14.78
CA ILE A 157 4.56 12.41 14.86
C ILE A 157 5.16 13.75 15.30
N ALA A 158 4.79 14.88 14.68
CA ALA A 158 5.28 16.19 15.10
C ALA A 158 4.91 16.50 16.57
N ASP A 159 5.82 17.15 17.31
CA ASP A 159 5.58 17.51 18.72
C ASP A 159 4.35 18.40 18.84
N GLU A 160 4.17 19.31 17.88
CA GLU A 160 3.00 20.18 17.78
C GLU A 160 1.71 19.40 17.63
N ASP A 161 1.65 18.24 16.97
CA ASP A 161 0.38 17.52 16.82
C ASP A 161 -0.02 16.74 18.06
N ILE A 162 0.95 16.36 18.88
CA ILE A 162 0.72 15.78 20.19
C ILE A 162 0.43 16.89 21.22
N ASN A 163 1.13 18.03 21.13
CA ASN A 163 1.06 19.13 22.10
C ASN A 163 -0.05 20.17 21.80
N ARG A 164 -0.36 20.50 20.54
CA ARG A 164 -1.45 21.41 20.10
C ARG A 164 -2.82 20.90 20.52
N LYS A 165 -2.95 19.58 20.60
CA LYS A 165 -4.15 18.87 21.07
C LYS A 165 -4.26 18.83 22.62
N ALA A 166 -3.27 19.34 23.35
CA ALA A 166 -3.37 19.57 24.81
C ALA A 166 -4.29 20.75 25.19
N ASN A 167 -4.65 21.62 24.22
CA ASN A 167 -5.64 22.69 24.41
C ASN A 167 -7.07 22.29 23.98
N SER A 168 -7.25 21.09 23.42
CA SER A 168 -8.54 20.48 23.07
C SER A 168 -8.55 19.00 23.46
N ASN A 169 -8.79 18.73 24.75
CA ASN A 169 -9.20 17.44 25.36
C ASN A 169 -8.91 16.16 24.55
N SER A 170 -7.65 15.86 24.24
CA SER A 170 -7.29 14.56 23.68
C SER A 170 -6.01 14.02 24.30
N TYR A 171 -6.09 12.78 24.75
CA TYR A 171 -5.13 12.12 25.64
C TYR A 171 -4.80 10.73 25.07
N PHE A 172 -3.64 10.15 25.33
CA PHE A 172 -3.23 8.80 24.86
C PHE A 172 -2.97 7.91 26.09
N ASN A 173 -3.29 6.59 26.10
CA ASN A 173 -2.98 5.73 27.28
C ASN A 173 -2.88 4.20 27.08
N PHE A 174 -1.99 3.59 27.88
CA PHE A 174 -1.72 2.15 28.09
C PHE A 174 -2.12 1.73 29.52
N ARG A 175 -2.74 0.55 29.75
CA ARG A 175 -2.92 -0.02 31.11
C ARG A 175 -1.60 -0.65 31.59
N SER A 176 -1.20 -0.58 32.85
CA SER A 176 -1.98 -0.51 34.09
C SER A 176 -1.74 0.80 34.87
N ASN A 177 -2.84 1.40 35.38
CA ASN A 177 -2.89 2.54 36.30
C ASN A 177 -2.84 3.98 35.74
N LEU A 178 -3.24 4.24 34.49
CA LEU A 178 -3.47 5.62 34.04
C LEU A 178 -4.77 5.75 33.22
N GLU A 179 -5.70 6.57 33.72
CA GLU A 179 -6.95 6.98 33.05
C GLU A 179 -6.64 7.98 31.93
N TRP A 180 -7.36 7.92 30.78
CA TRP A 180 -7.25 8.92 29.67
C TRP A 180 -7.17 10.31 30.29
N GLY A 181 -6.07 11.05 30.13
CA GLY A 181 -5.99 12.37 30.75
C GLY A 181 -4.65 12.89 31.25
N ARG A 182 -3.61 12.05 31.43
CA ARG A 182 -2.43 12.48 32.23
C ARG A 182 -1.12 12.69 31.47
N ALA A 183 -0.89 12.00 30.36
CA ALA A 183 0.22 12.32 29.46
C ALA A 183 -0.28 13.31 28.38
N THR A 184 0.13 14.57 28.50
CA THR A 184 -0.22 15.67 27.59
C THR A 184 0.86 15.99 26.57
N THR A 185 2.05 15.38 26.72
CA THR A 185 3.21 15.67 25.87
C THR A 185 3.85 14.40 25.33
N LYS A 186 4.51 14.50 24.18
CA LYS A 186 5.28 13.39 23.59
C LYS A 186 6.31 12.83 24.60
N ALA A 187 7.02 13.71 25.30
CA ALA A 187 8.03 13.32 26.28
C ALA A 187 7.45 12.41 27.38
N GLN A 188 6.25 12.73 27.88
CA GLN A 188 5.57 11.88 28.88
C GLN A 188 5.18 10.52 28.30
N VAL A 189 4.69 10.47 27.06
CA VAL A 189 4.36 9.19 26.38
C VAL A 189 5.60 8.31 26.25
N LEU A 190 6.71 8.88 25.78
CA LEU A 190 7.98 8.17 25.64
C LEU A 190 8.53 7.69 26.99
N GLN A 191 8.50 8.57 28.00
CA GLN A 191 8.90 8.22 29.36
C GLN A 191 8.05 7.06 29.92
N HIS A 192 6.75 7.01 29.60
CA HIS A 192 5.91 5.89 30.03
C HIS A 192 6.34 4.57 29.39
N PHE A 193 6.74 4.56 28.12
CA PHE A 193 7.27 3.36 27.48
C PHE A 193 8.55 2.85 28.17
N GLU A 194 9.42 3.75 28.66
CA GLU A 194 10.62 3.37 29.42
C GLU A 194 10.31 2.69 30.76
N PHE A 195 9.17 3.01 31.38
CA PHE A 195 8.75 2.41 32.65
C PHE A 195 8.00 1.08 32.52
N ILE A 196 7.61 0.69 31.30
CA ILE A 196 6.96 -0.60 31.06
C ILE A 196 7.96 -1.73 31.30
N LYS A 197 7.60 -2.68 32.18
CA LYS A 197 8.44 -3.81 32.55
C LYS A 197 7.82 -5.13 32.12
N TYR A 198 8.70 -6.06 31.75
CA TYR A 198 8.35 -7.43 31.47
C TYR A 198 7.74 -8.11 32.70
N THR A 199 6.69 -8.90 32.47
CA THR A 199 6.02 -9.71 33.49
C THR A 199 6.04 -11.18 33.07
N MET A 200 6.54 -12.05 33.96
CA MET A 200 6.42 -13.50 33.79
C MET A 200 5.02 -13.94 34.21
N ASN A 201 4.07 -13.92 33.28
CA ASN A 201 2.74 -14.47 33.48
C ASN A 201 2.20 -14.99 32.14
N ASN A 202 1.08 -15.70 32.17
CA ASN A 202 0.38 -16.05 30.94
C ASN A 202 -0.28 -14.82 30.32
N SER A 203 -0.26 -14.76 28.99
CA SER A 203 -0.89 -13.69 28.22
C SER A 203 -2.35 -14.05 27.91
N SER A 204 -3.25 -13.08 28.06
CA SER A 204 -4.63 -13.17 27.57
C SER A 204 -4.94 -11.97 26.67
N LEU A 205 -4.97 -12.24 25.37
CA LEU A 205 -5.40 -11.29 24.36
C LEU A 205 -6.88 -10.92 24.55
N VAL A 206 -7.72 -11.88 24.95
CA VAL A 206 -9.14 -11.62 25.20
C VAL A 206 -9.31 -10.55 26.27
N ASN A 207 -8.58 -10.65 27.39
CA ASN A 207 -8.66 -9.65 28.45
C ASN A 207 -8.10 -8.30 28.01
N GLY A 208 -6.94 -8.28 27.34
CA GLY A 208 -6.32 -7.07 26.83
C GLY A 208 -7.18 -6.32 25.82
N ILE A 209 -7.71 -7.04 24.83
CA ILE A 209 -8.57 -6.46 23.78
C ILE A 209 -9.94 -6.06 24.34
N THR A 210 -10.58 -6.89 25.18
CA THR A 210 -11.87 -6.51 25.80
C THR A 210 -11.76 -5.17 26.51
N LEU A 211 -10.66 -5.00 27.25
CA LEU A 211 -10.37 -3.76 27.91
C LEU A 211 -10.14 -2.61 26.91
N VAL A 212 -9.31 -2.80 25.90
CA VAL A 212 -9.05 -1.81 24.85
C VAL A 212 -10.36 -1.37 24.18
N THR A 213 -11.26 -2.30 23.87
CA THR A 213 -12.58 -2.02 23.30
C THR A 213 -13.42 -1.16 24.24
N GLN A 214 -13.62 -1.59 25.48
CA GLN A 214 -14.39 -0.83 26.49
C GLN A 214 -13.82 0.57 26.72
N TYR A 215 -12.50 0.66 26.68
CA TYR A 215 -11.78 1.90 26.88
C TYR A 215 -11.95 2.85 25.68
N ALA A 216 -11.88 2.33 24.45
CA ALA A 216 -12.18 3.09 23.24
C ALA A 216 -13.63 3.58 23.23
N GLU A 217 -14.61 2.71 23.52
CA GLU A 217 -16.03 3.08 23.57
C GLU A 217 -16.31 4.25 24.51
N LYS A 218 -15.66 4.27 25.68
CA LYS A 218 -15.92 5.27 26.72
C LYS A 218 -15.25 6.61 26.48
N PHE A 219 -14.07 6.63 25.86
CA PHE A 219 -13.19 7.79 25.91
C PHE A 219 -12.70 8.30 24.55
N ARG A 220 -12.89 7.55 23.46
CA ARG A 220 -12.51 8.03 22.13
C ARG A 220 -13.30 9.28 21.76
N ARG A 221 -12.74 10.11 20.89
CA ARG A 221 -13.47 11.22 20.31
C ARG A 221 -14.42 10.70 19.22
N PRO A 222 -15.70 11.12 19.21
CA PRO A 222 -16.67 10.65 18.22
C PRO A 222 -16.31 10.96 16.77
N ASN A 223 -15.61 12.08 16.53
CA ASN A 223 -15.20 12.54 15.20
C ASN A 223 -13.73 12.27 14.91
N ALA A 224 -13.13 11.27 15.58
CA ALA A 224 -11.75 10.88 15.38
C ALA A 224 -11.63 9.46 14.82
N GLN A 225 -10.74 9.32 13.84
CA GLN A 225 -10.27 8.01 13.41
C GLN A 225 -9.51 7.38 14.58
N LEU A 226 -9.77 6.10 14.84
CA LEU A 226 -9.08 5.35 15.88
C LEU A 226 -8.08 4.41 15.24
N ILE A 227 -6.82 4.46 15.63
CA ILE A 227 -5.82 3.47 15.26
C ILE A 227 -5.43 2.70 16.53
N ILE A 228 -5.65 1.39 16.50
CA ILE A 228 -5.25 0.46 17.56
C ILE A 228 -4.01 -0.29 17.12
N ILE A 229 -2.98 -0.36 17.96
CA ILE A 229 -1.73 -1.07 17.68
C ILE A 229 -1.48 -2.14 18.73
N LEU A 230 -1.79 -3.39 18.40
CA LEU A 230 -1.58 -4.55 19.24
C LEU A 230 -0.13 -5.05 19.14
N PHE A 231 0.64 -4.93 20.21
CA PHE A 231 1.93 -5.60 20.39
C PHE A 231 1.72 -6.89 21.17
N SER A 232 1.61 -8.03 20.49
CA SER A 232 1.45 -9.33 21.13
C SER A 232 1.84 -10.47 20.19
N ASN A 233 2.34 -11.56 20.74
CA ASN A 233 2.63 -12.80 20.05
C ASN A 233 1.43 -13.78 20.00
N GLY A 234 0.26 -13.42 20.53
CA GLY A 234 -0.85 -14.35 20.67
C GLY A 234 -1.09 -14.76 22.13
N SER A 235 -2.21 -15.41 22.36
CA SER A 235 -2.57 -15.95 23.67
C SER A 235 -2.16 -17.41 23.80
N ASN A 236 -1.65 -17.81 24.96
CA ASN A 236 -1.48 -19.22 25.29
C ASN A 236 -2.62 -19.78 26.16
N GLN A 237 -3.59 -18.95 26.55
CA GLN A 237 -4.71 -19.34 27.42
C GLN A 237 -6.09 -19.23 26.78
N ASP A 238 -6.27 -18.30 25.85
CA ASP A 238 -7.59 -17.96 25.36
C ASP A 238 -8.10 -19.03 24.38
N SER A 239 -9.38 -19.37 24.51
CA SER A 239 -10.04 -20.24 23.55
C SER A 239 -10.30 -19.48 22.23
N TRP A 240 -10.25 -20.18 21.10
CA TRP A 240 -10.58 -19.62 19.80
C TRP A 240 -11.99 -18.99 19.77
N HIS A 241 -12.96 -19.63 20.44
CA HIS A 241 -14.32 -19.10 20.54
C HIS A 241 -14.35 -17.73 21.24
N SER A 242 -13.61 -17.57 22.34
CA SER A 242 -13.49 -16.29 23.07
C SER A 242 -12.80 -15.23 22.22
N ILE A 243 -11.76 -15.60 21.47
CA ILE A 243 -11.06 -14.70 20.54
C ILE A 243 -12.02 -14.15 19.50
N ILE A 244 -12.80 -15.02 18.83
CA ILE A 244 -13.78 -14.59 17.83
C ILE A 244 -14.86 -13.69 18.43
N GLN A 245 -15.36 -14.00 19.62
CA GLN A 245 -16.37 -13.15 20.27
C GLN A 245 -15.82 -11.78 20.64
N THR A 246 -14.60 -11.70 21.17
CA THR A 246 -13.96 -10.43 21.52
C THR A 246 -13.58 -9.63 20.28
N ALA A 247 -13.09 -10.29 19.23
CA ALA A 247 -12.80 -9.67 17.94
C ALA A 247 -14.07 -9.03 17.33
N LYS A 248 -15.20 -9.75 17.31
CA LYS A 248 -16.49 -9.20 16.85
C LYS A 248 -16.84 -7.88 17.54
N LYS A 249 -16.72 -7.82 18.87
CA LYS A 249 -16.96 -6.58 19.64
C LYS A 249 -15.96 -5.49 19.33
N LEU A 250 -14.66 -5.82 19.22
CA LEU A 250 -13.63 -4.86 18.82
C LEU A 250 -13.96 -4.22 17.47
N HIS A 251 -14.54 -4.98 16.54
CA HIS A 251 -14.86 -4.50 15.20
C HIS A 251 -16.18 -3.74 15.09
N GLU A 252 -16.97 -3.67 16.16
CA GLU A 252 -18.13 -2.77 16.24
C GLU A 252 -17.68 -1.30 16.39
N LEU A 253 -16.40 -1.06 16.73
CA LEU A 253 -15.81 0.28 16.77
C LEU A 253 -15.74 0.89 15.36
N HIS A 254 -16.52 1.94 15.11
CA HIS A 254 -16.51 2.67 13.84
C HIS A 254 -15.18 3.37 13.55
N GLU A 255 -14.83 3.56 12.27
CA GLU A 255 -13.63 4.30 11.85
C GLU A 255 -12.34 3.85 12.55
N THR A 256 -12.21 2.54 12.76
CA THR A 256 -11.08 1.95 13.50
C THR A 256 -10.16 1.14 12.58
N ILE A 257 -8.87 1.41 12.65
CA ILE A 257 -7.81 0.62 12.00
C ILE A 257 -7.05 -0.13 13.08
N ILE A 258 -6.83 -1.43 12.90
CA ILE A 258 -6.15 -2.27 13.90
C ILE A 258 -4.91 -2.88 13.26
N TYR A 259 -3.75 -2.65 13.87
CA TYR A 259 -2.50 -3.30 13.54
C TYR A 259 -2.14 -4.32 14.62
N ALA A 260 -1.45 -5.40 14.22
CA ALA A 260 -0.84 -6.33 15.13
C ALA A 260 0.66 -6.47 14.81
N ILE A 261 1.50 -6.51 15.83
CA ILE A 261 2.96 -6.51 15.70
C ILE A 261 3.54 -7.47 16.71
N THR A 262 4.50 -8.28 16.27
CA THR A 262 5.31 -9.08 17.17
C THR A 262 6.72 -9.26 16.63
N THR A 263 7.69 -9.17 17.53
CA THR A 263 9.09 -9.48 17.21
C THR A 263 9.48 -10.91 17.57
N SER A 264 8.58 -11.62 18.27
CA SER A 264 8.76 -13.02 18.59
C SER A 264 8.71 -13.86 17.32
N LYS A 265 9.56 -14.87 17.22
CA LYS A 265 9.49 -15.90 16.17
C LYS A 265 8.36 -16.91 16.41
N GLN A 266 7.86 -16.97 17.65
CA GLN A 266 6.75 -17.82 18.03
C GLN A 266 5.53 -16.95 18.25
N TYR A 267 4.68 -16.88 17.22
CA TYR A 267 3.45 -16.11 17.24
C TYR A 267 2.27 -16.88 16.68
N ARG A 268 1.06 -16.53 17.13
CA ARG A 268 -0.20 -17.12 16.64
C ARG A 268 -0.85 -16.21 15.61
N PHE A 269 -0.46 -16.35 14.35
CA PHE A 269 -0.90 -15.47 13.26
C PHE A 269 -2.43 -15.38 13.16
N VAL A 270 -3.11 -16.52 13.17
CA VAL A 270 -4.56 -16.62 13.02
C VAL A 270 -5.31 -15.90 14.15
N GLU A 271 -4.75 -15.83 15.35
CA GLU A 271 -5.33 -15.04 16.45
C GLU A 271 -5.15 -13.54 16.23
N LEU A 272 -3.97 -13.12 15.78
CA LEU A 272 -3.70 -11.72 15.44
C LEU A 272 -4.60 -11.26 14.28
N GLU A 273 -4.77 -12.10 13.26
CA GLU A 273 -5.64 -11.87 12.11
C GLU A 273 -7.11 -11.74 12.51
N ALA A 274 -7.57 -12.56 13.45
CA ALA A 274 -8.92 -12.44 13.97
C ALA A 274 -9.19 -11.02 14.52
N PHE A 275 -8.20 -10.39 15.17
CA PHE A 275 -8.35 -9.03 15.69
C PHE A 275 -8.16 -7.95 14.61
N THR A 276 -7.23 -8.11 13.66
CA THR A 276 -7.00 -7.09 12.62
C THR A 276 -8.00 -7.12 11.47
N ARG A 277 -8.70 -8.25 11.24
CA ARG A 277 -9.47 -8.60 10.02
C ARG A 277 -8.66 -8.65 8.73
N ASP A 278 -7.37 -8.42 8.83
CA ASP A 278 -6.53 -8.12 7.69
C ASP A 278 -5.13 -8.63 8.02
N LYS A 279 -4.77 -9.75 7.38
CA LYS A 279 -3.43 -10.35 7.48
C LYS A 279 -2.32 -9.37 7.13
N TRP A 280 -2.62 -8.35 6.34
CA TRP A 280 -1.69 -7.32 5.90
C TRP A 280 -1.44 -6.22 6.92
N LYS A 281 -2.28 -6.14 7.95
CA LYS A 281 -2.05 -5.28 9.13
C LYS A 281 -1.29 -6.00 10.24
N ILE A 282 -0.78 -7.21 9.96
CA ILE A 282 0.06 -7.99 10.88
C ILE A 282 1.53 -7.87 10.45
N TYR A 283 2.35 -7.32 11.33
CA TYR A 283 3.78 -7.12 11.14
C TYR A 283 4.57 -8.12 11.99
N VAL A 284 4.99 -9.18 11.31
CA VAL A 284 5.81 -10.27 11.85
C VAL A 284 7.04 -10.45 10.95
N ASP A 285 8.08 -11.10 11.48
CA ASP A 285 9.31 -11.43 10.74
C ASP A 285 9.89 -10.23 9.96
N GLY A 286 10.15 -10.40 8.65
CA GLY A 286 10.74 -9.37 7.80
C GLY A 286 9.89 -8.09 7.65
N ARG A 287 8.59 -8.12 7.99
CA ARG A 287 7.71 -6.93 7.91
C ARG A 287 7.86 -5.98 9.09
N ILE A 288 8.43 -6.44 10.20
CA ILE A 288 8.56 -5.61 11.42
C ILE A 288 9.25 -4.27 11.09
N GLY A 289 10.27 -4.29 10.22
CA GLY A 289 10.98 -3.07 9.81
C GLY A 289 10.17 -2.10 8.94
N GLN A 290 9.07 -2.54 8.33
CA GLN A 290 8.18 -1.71 7.51
C GLN A 290 7.06 -1.07 8.32
N PHE A 291 6.74 -1.62 9.50
CA PHE A 291 5.62 -1.18 10.33
C PHE A 291 5.60 0.34 10.53
N VAL A 292 6.71 0.91 11.00
CA VAL A 292 6.78 2.33 11.33
C VAL A 292 6.51 3.18 10.07
N THR A 293 7.03 2.78 8.91
CA THR A 293 6.81 3.47 7.64
C THR A 293 5.35 3.38 7.18
N ASP A 294 4.77 2.19 7.21
CA ASP A 294 3.41 1.94 6.72
C ASP A 294 2.35 2.58 7.63
N ALA A 295 2.50 2.42 8.95
CA ALA A 295 1.63 3.08 9.92
C ALA A 295 1.75 4.60 9.82
N SER A 296 2.96 5.13 9.62
CA SER A 296 3.19 6.56 9.44
C SER A 296 2.46 7.15 8.23
N LYS A 297 2.42 6.44 7.10
CA LYS A 297 1.64 6.88 5.93
C LYS A 297 0.15 7.01 6.28
N GLN A 298 -0.38 6.09 7.07
CA GLN A 298 -1.79 6.08 7.48
C GLN A 298 -2.12 7.23 8.44
N LEU A 299 -1.14 7.74 9.19
CA LEU A 299 -1.28 8.97 9.97
C LEU A 299 -1.44 10.22 9.08
N VAL A 300 -0.97 10.19 7.83
CA VAL A 300 -1.01 11.32 6.87
C VAL A 300 -2.25 11.30 5.97
N ILE A 301 -2.90 10.15 5.81
CA ILE A 301 -4.10 10.01 4.98
C ILE A 301 -5.33 10.51 5.77
N GLY A 302 -5.36 11.81 6.03
CA GLY A 302 -6.58 12.53 6.39
C GLY A 302 -7.20 13.02 5.10
N LYS A 303 -8.30 12.38 4.69
CA LYS A 303 -9.14 12.67 3.51
C LYS A 303 -8.54 13.71 2.55
N VAL A 304 -7.79 13.21 1.56
CA VAL A 304 -7.40 14.00 0.39
C VAL A 304 -8.70 14.52 -0.25
N ASN A 305 -8.81 15.84 -0.38
CA ASN A 305 -9.92 16.48 -1.09
C ASN A 305 -9.84 16.08 -2.57
N GLU A 306 -10.97 15.70 -3.16
CA GLU A 306 -11.11 15.19 -4.54
C GLU A 306 -10.79 16.19 -5.68
N ASN A 307 -10.01 17.24 -5.45
CA ASN A 307 -9.73 18.25 -6.48
C ASN A 307 -8.21 18.48 -6.67
N ASP A 308 -7.75 18.16 -7.90
CA ASP A 308 -6.50 18.53 -8.60
C ASP A 308 -5.20 17.85 -8.12
N GLU A 309 -4.28 17.34 -8.97
CA GLU A 309 -3.87 17.70 -10.33
C GLU A 309 -3.47 16.48 -11.20
N LEU A 310 -3.52 16.65 -12.52
CA LEU A 310 -2.95 15.73 -13.51
C LEU A 310 -1.43 15.58 -13.29
N ILE A 311 -1.00 14.41 -12.83
CA ILE A 311 0.43 14.05 -12.74
C ILE A 311 1.06 14.16 -14.13
N ASP A 312 2.12 14.97 -14.25
CA ASP A 312 2.97 15.02 -15.46
C ASP A 312 3.72 13.68 -15.60
N ILE A 313 3.18 12.85 -16.48
CA ILE A 313 3.56 11.45 -16.73
C ILE A 313 5.03 11.31 -17.15
N ARG A 314 5.69 12.40 -17.59
CA ARG A 314 7.12 12.41 -17.98
C ARG A 314 8.09 12.42 -16.79
N SER A 315 7.60 12.62 -15.57
CA SER A 315 8.43 12.73 -14.37
C SER A 315 8.63 11.40 -13.61
N LEU A 316 8.05 10.30 -14.08
CA LEU A 316 8.25 8.98 -13.47
C LEU A 316 9.51 8.32 -14.07
N PRO A 317 10.59 8.11 -13.28
CA PRO A 317 11.93 7.72 -13.76
C PRO A 317 12.00 6.35 -14.48
N ILE A 318 10.90 5.60 -14.47
CA ILE A 318 10.77 4.27 -15.06
C ILE A 318 10.05 4.30 -16.42
N ILE A 319 9.15 5.27 -16.63
CA ILE A 319 8.43 5.43 -17.92
C ILE A 319 9.43 5.80 -19.04
N GLU A 320 10.54 6.44 -18.68
CA GLU A 320 11.63 6.80 -19.60
C GLU A 320 12.31 5.57 -20.24
N PHE A 321 12.33 4.40 -19.58
CA PHE A 321 12.93 3.17 -20.13
C PHE A 321 12.12 2.58 -21.30
N ILE A 322 10.78 2.69 -21.24
CA ILE A 322 9.89 2.23 -22.32
C ILE A 322 10.00 3.17 -23.54
N GLN A 323 10.18 4.47 -23.32
CA GLN A 323 10.25 5.48 -24.39
C GLN A 323 11.53 5.45 -25.23
N THR A 324 12.59 4.79 -24.77
CA THR A 324 13.94 4.89 -25.34
C THR A 324 14.28 3.81 -26.37
N HIS A 325 13.38 2.85 -26.60
CA HIS A 325 13.68 1.63 -27.37
C HIS A 325 12.62 1.38 -28.45
N ASN A 326 13.05 1.36 -29.72
CA ASN A 326 12.25 0.91 -30.88
C ASN A 326 12.34 -0.62 -31.01
N ASP A 327 12.13 -1.31 -29.89
CA ASP A 327 12.40 -2.73 -29.70
C ASP A 327 11.10 -3.55 -29.64
N PRO A 328 11.17 -4.85 -29.99
CA PRO A 328 10.07 -5.77 -29.75
C PRO A 328 9.64 -5.81 -28.27
N VAL A 329 8.33 -5.72 -28.04
CA VAL A 329 7.69 -5.74 -26.72
C VAL A 329 7.05 -7.10 -26.47
N ASP A 330 7.53 -7.80 -25.46
CA ASP A 330 6.81 -8.92 -24.87
C ASP A 330 5.87 -8.41 -23.77
N LEU A 331 4.57 -8.59 -23.95
CA LEU A 331 3.53 -8.24 -22.99
C LEU A 331 2.97 -9.52 -22.36
N ILE A 332 3.26 -9.73 -21.07
CA ILE A 332 2.71 -10.82 -20.28
C ILE A 332 1.61 -10.25 -19.40
N ILE A 333 0.41 -10.81 -19.51
CA ILE A 333 -0.73 -10.43 -18.67
C ILE A 333 -1.10 -11.63 -17.82
N LEU A 334 -0.99 -11.47 -16.50
CA LEU A 334 -1.36 -12.47 -15.52
C LEU A 334 -2.66 -12.05 -14.83
N VAL A 335 -3.69 -12.89 -14.90
CA VAL A 335 -5.05 -12.60 -14.46
C VAL A 335 -5.46 -13.56 -13.35
N ASP A 336 -5.83 -13.00 -12.22
CA ASP A 336 -6.42 -13.71 -11.11
C ASP A 336 -7.89 -14.04 -11.43
N THR A 337 -8.20 -15.32 -11.54
CA THR A 337 -9.57 -15.78 -11.78
C THR A 337 -10.24 -16.26 -10.48
N SER A 338 -9.57 -16.13 -9.33
CA SER A 338 -10.09 -16.51 -8.01
C SER A 338 -10.95 -15.41 -7.35
N ILE A 339 -11.11 -14.28 -8.03
CA ILE A 339 -11.88 -13.13 -7.54
C ILE A 339 -13.33 -13.53 -7.20
N VAL A 340 -13.71 -13.31 -5.95
CA VAL A 340 -14.94 -13.86 -5.35
C VAL A 340 -16.20 -13.25 -5.96
N ALA A 341 -16.22 -11.93 -6.19
CA ALA A 341 -17.39 -11.26 -6.77
C ALA A 341 -17.47 -11.46 -8.29
N ASP A 342 -18.63 -11.85 -8.80
CA ASP A 342 -18.86 -12.03 -10.25
C ASP A 342 -18.66 -10.73 -11.02
N ASP A 343 -19.07 -9.61 -10.43
CA ASP A 343 -18.91 -8.29 -11.04
C ASP A 343 -17.44 -7.90 -11.22
N ASP A 344 -16.56 -8.29 -10.29
CA ASP A 344 -15.14 -7.93 -10.34
C ASP A 344 -14.39 -8.75 -11.40
N PHE A 345 -14.78 -10.00 -11.63
CA PHE A 345 -14.25 -10.79 -12.74
C PHE A 345 -14.70 -10.22 -14.10
N GLU A 346 -15.97 -9.80 -14.23
CA GLU A 346 -16.46 -9.12 -15.44
C GLU A 346 -15.77 -7.76 -15.66
N ASN A 347 -15.46 -7.03 -14.58
CA ASN A 347 -14.67 -5.81 -14.65
C ASN A 347 -13.23 -6.09 -15.10
N SER A 348 -12.63 -7.20 -14.66
CA SER A 348 -11.30 -7.65 -15.09
C SER A 348 -11.28 -7.95 -16.60
N LYS A 349 -12.28 -8.68 -17.09
CA LYS A 349 -12.46 -8.90 -18.54
C LYS A 349 -12.66 -7.58 -19.29
N ARG A 350 -13.46 -6.66 -18.74
CA ARG A 350 -13.67 -5.33 -19.36
C ARG A 350 -12.37 -4.54 -19.49
N PHE A 351 -11.58 -4.50 -18.43
CA PHE A 351 -10.26 -3.87 -18.41
C PHE A 351 -9.34 -4.48 -19.48
N LEU A 352 -9.25 -5.81 -19.53
CA LEU A 352 -8.46 -6.53 -20.54
C LEU A 352 -8.89 -6.17 -21.97
N ARG A 353 -10.20 -6.10 -22.23
CA ARG A 353 -10.74 -5.70 -23.54
C ARG A 353 -10.34 -4.28 -23.92
N GLU A 354 -10.40 -3.35 -22.98
CA GLU A 354 -10.00 -1.96 -23.21
C GLU A 354 -8.50 -1.84 -23.48
N LEU A 355 -7.68 -2.57 -22.71
CA LEU A 355 -6.24 -2.67 -22.93
C LEU A 355 -5.94 -3.23 -24.33
N LEU A 356 -6.42 -4.43 -24.65
CA LEU A 356 -6.13 -5.09 -25.92
C LEU A 356 -6.59 -4.27 -27.14
N ARG A 357 -7.77 -3.63 -27.06
CA ARG A 357 -8.27 -2.77 -28.16
C ARG A 357 -7.49 -1.48 -28.34
N SER A 358 -6.78 -1.01 -27.32
CA SER A 358 -5.96 0.21 -27.41
C SER A 358 -4.54 -0.07 -27.91
N LEU A 359 -4.12 -1.34 -27.97
CA LEU A 359 -2.86 -1.75 -28.59
C LEU A 359 -3.03 -1.83 -30.12
N GLN A 360 -2.23 -1.07 -30.86
CA GLN A 360 -2.19 -1.10 -32.31
C GLN A 360 -1.31 -2.26 -32.77
N MET A 361 -1.88 -3.46 -32.91
CA MET A 361 -1.15 -4.60 -33.47
C MET A 361 -1.00 -4.43 -34.98
N ILE A 362 0.24 -4.27 -35.43
CA ILE A 362 0.59 -4.42 -36.83
C ILE A 362 0.88 -5.90 -37.07
N ASP A 363 0.14 -6.49 -38.01
CA ASP A 363 0.09 -7.89 -38.40
C ASP A 363 1.45 -8.51 -38.79
N SER A 364 1.55 -9.85 -38.66
CA SER A 364 2.52 -10.87 -39.13
C SER A 364 4.04 -10.61 -39.09
N GLN A 365 4.48 -9.38 -38.75
CA GLN A 365 5.85 -8.98 -38.42
C GLN A 365 5.89 -8.32 -37.02
N SER A 366 4.86 -8.57 -36.19
CA SER A 366 4.55 -7.83 -34.96
C SER A 366 5.75 -7.72 -34.02
N GLN A 367 6.13 -6.47 -33.72
CA GLN A 367 7.05 -6.18 -32.63
C GLN A 367 6.42 -6.44 -31.26
N ILE A 368 5.09 -6.56 -31.14
CA ILE A 368 4.43 -6.93 -29.87
C ILE A 368 4.00 -8.39 -29.87
N ARG A 369 4.37 -9.13 -28.82
CA ARG A 369 3.86 -10.48 -28.52
C ARG A 369 3.11 -10.44 -27.21
N ILE A 370 1.95 -11.08 -27.15
CA ILE A 370 1.08 -11.09 -25.97
C ILE A 370 0.99 -12.52 -25.43
N SER A 371 1.21 -12.69 -24.14
CA SER A 371 0.86 -13.90 -23.41
C SER A 371 -0.21 -13.57 -22.38
N LEU A 372 -1.23 -14.43 -22.31
CA LEU A 372 -2.30 -14.36 -21.33
C LEU A 372 -2.19 -15.60 -20.45
N ILE A 373 -2.08 -15.40 -19.15
CA ILE A 373 -1.99 -16.44 -18.14
C ILE A 373 -3.08 -16.17 -17.11
N THR A 374 -3.86 -17.20 -16.77
CA THR A 374 -4.88 -17.15 -15.73
C THR A 374 -4.40 -17.95 -14.53
N PHE A 375 -4.85 -17.60 -13.32
CA PHE A 375 -4.53 -18.40 -12.13
C PHE A 375 -5.63 -18.40 -11.07
N THR A 376 -5.72 -19.53 -10.37
CA THR A 376 -6.42 -19.71 -9.08
C THR A 376 -5.49 -20.45 -8.12
N ASP A 377 -5.78 -21.71 -7.77
CA ASP A 377 -4.85 -22.63 -7.10
C ASP A 377 -3.74 -23.09 -8.05
N LYS A 378 -3.97 -23.01 -9.37
CA LYS A 378 -3.01 -23.34 -10.42
C LYS A 378 -3.02 -22.29 -11.52
N ALA A 379 -1.87 -22.12 -12.17
CA ALA A 379 -1.73 -21.24 -13.32
C ALA A 379 -1.96 -21.99 -14.64
N HIS A 380 -2.66 -21.35 -15.57
CA HIS A 380 -2.95 -21.86 -16.91
C HIS A 380 -2.50 -20.84 -17.96
N VAL A 381 -1.74 -21.30 -18.96
CA VAL A 381 -1.34 -20.45 -20.09
C VAL A 381 -2.46 -20.51 -21.13
N GLU A 382 -3.20 -19.43 -21.27
CA GLU A 382 -4.30 -19.30 -22.23
C GLU A 382 -3.80 -18.91 -23.62
N VAL A 383 -2.77 -18.05 -23.66
CA VAL A 383 -2.07 -17.63 -24.88
C VAL A 383 -0.57 -17.70 -24.67
N GLU A 384 0.11 -18.54 -25.46
CA GLU A 384 1.57 -18.67 -25.44
C GLU A 384 2.25 -17.52 -26.18
N LEU A 385 3.32 -16.98 -25.58
CA LEU A 385 4.08 -15.86 -26.14
C LEU A 385 4.74 -16.16 -27.50
N ASN A 386 5.04 -17.43 -27.79
CA ASN A 386 5.74 -17.87 -29.00
C ASN A 386 4.80 -18.11 -30.20
N LYS A 387 3.48 -18.04 -30.01
CA LYS A 387 2.49 -18.22 -31.08
C LYS A 387 2.08 -16.85 -31.62
N SER A 388 2.25 -16.65 -32.93
CA SER A 388 1.73 -15.46 -33.62
C SER A 388 0.23 -15.37 -33.38
N THR A 389 -0.20 -14.33 -32.68
CA THR A 389 -1.58 -14.16 -32.22
C THR A 389 -2.02 -12.73 -32.51
N THR A 390 -3.24 -12.56 -33.05
CA THR A 390 -3.84 -11.23 -33.25
C THR A 390 -4.57 -10.78 -31.99
N ASN A 391 -4.82 -9.47 -31.86
CA ASN A 391 -5.65 -8.93 -30.77
C ASN A 391 -7.01 -9.63 -30.71
N GLU A 392 -7.63 -9.89 -31.86
CA GLU A 392 -8.92 -10.56 -31.97
C GLU A 392 -8.87 -11.98 -31.39
N ASN A 393 -7.78 -12.71 -31.63
CA ASN A 393 -7.62 -14.06 -31.08
C ASN A 393 -7.47 -14.01 -29.56
N VAL A 394 -6.66 -13.10 -29.01
CA VAL A 394 -6.55 -12.92 -27.55
C VAL A 394 -7.91 -12.48 -26.97
N LEU A 395 -8.63 -11.59 -27.64
CA LEU A 395 -9.94 -11.11 -27.21
C LEU A 395 -10.95 -12.26 -27.13
N VAL A 396 -10.98 -13.16 -28.12
CA VAL A 396 -11.82 -14.35 -28.10
C VAL A 396 -11.48 -15.27 -26.92
N VAL A 397 -10.19 -15.40 -26.57
CA VAL A 397 -9.76 -16.17 -25.40
C VAL A 397 -10.23 -15.50 -24.11
N VAL A 398 -10.09 -14.17 -23.99
CA VAL A 398 -10.60 -13.40 -22.84
C VAL A 398 -12.12 -13.59 -22.67
N GLU A 399 -12.90 -13.58 -23.76
CA GLU A 399 -14.35 -13.81 -23.69
C GLU A 399 -14.73 -15.23 -23.26
N LYS A 400 -13.91 -16.22 -23.62
CA LYS A 400 -14.11 -17.63 -23.24
C LYS A 400 -13.59 -17.95 -21.85
N THR A 401 -12.76 -17.09 -21.27
CA THR A 401 -12.22 -17.29 -19.93
C THR A 401 -13.38 -17.18 -18.93
N SER A 402 -13.65 -18.28 -18.24
CA SER A 402 -14.58 -18.36 -17.13
C SER A 402 -13.82 -18.41 -15.81
N LYS A 403 -14.52 -18.17 -14.70
CA LYS A 403 -14.02 -18.50 -13.37
C LYS A 403 -13.69 -19.97 -13.23
#